data_AF-A0A2U1QSN2-F1
#
_entry.id   AF-A0A2U1QSN2-F1
#
_cell.length_a   1.000
_cell.length_b   1.000
_cell.length_c   1.000
_cell.angle_alpha   90.00
_cell.angle_beta   90.00
_cell.angle_gamma   90.00
#
_symmetry.space_group_name_H-M   'P 1'
#
loop_
_entity.id
_entity.type
_entity.pdbx_description
1 polymer ?
#
loop_
_entity_poly.entity_id
_entity_poly.type
_entity_poly.pdbx_seq_one_letter_code
_entity_poly.pdbx_strand_id
1 'polypeptide(L)' 'MNGDYLVYDTDPAEKGKLGQIIELQNESWERNIVADSLEELIQNEINNLKSATPQHFDFIINQHT' A
#
# COMPACT_ATOMS: atom_id res chain seq x y z
N MET A 1 6.10 -17.65 -6.67
CA MET A 1 5.41 -17.27 -5.42
C MET A 1 5.65 -15.78 -5.27
N ASN A 2 4.61 -14.97 -5.48
CA ASN A 2 4.71 -13.52 -5.48
C ASN A 2 5.02 -13.09 -4.03
N GLY A 3 6.29 -12.79 -3.78
CA GLY A 3 6.86 -12.65 -2.44
C GLY A 3 7.00 -11.19 -2.01
N ASP A 4 6.28 -10.27 -2.63
CA ASP A 4 6.37 -8.87 -2.25
C ASP A 4 5.44 -8.60 -1.07
N TYR A 5 5.96 -7.93 -0.05
CA TYR A 5 5.23 -7.67 1.19
C TYR A 5 5.22 -6.18 1.52
N LEU A 6 4.05 -5.68 1.90
CA LEU A 6 3.96 -4.43 2.66
C LEU A 6 4.18 -4.73 4.14
N VAL A 7 5.12 -4.03 4.76
CA VAL A 7 5.56 -4.28 6.13
C VAL A 7 5.50 -3.00 6.95
N TYR A 8 4.97 -3.13 8.17
CA TYR A 8 5.04 -2.09 9.19
C TYR A 8 6.43 -2.10 9.83
N ASP A 9 7.21 -1.05 9.57
CA ASP A 9 8.62 -1.00 9.98
C ASP A 9 8.76 -0.47 11.41
N THR A 10 9.17 -1.35 12.32
CA THR A 10 9.42 -1.02 13.73
C THR A 10 10.88 -0.74 14.04
N ASP A 11 11.77 -0.93 13.07
CA ASP A 11 13.22 -0.77 13.21
C ASP A 11 13.80 -0.12 11.93
N PRO A 12 13.45 1.15 11.66
CA PRO A 12 13.88 1.85 10.46
C PRO A 12 15.39 2.13 10.49
N ALA A 13 16.00 2.20 9.31
CA ALA A 13 17.37 2.70 9.16
C ALA A 13 17.51 4.15 9.68
N GLU A 14 18.73 4.65 9.90
CA GLU A 14 18.99 5.94 10.58
C GLU A 14 18.22 7.16 10.04
N LYS A 15 17.80 7.14 8.76
CA LYS A 15 17.03 8.23 8.12
C LYS A 15 15.54 7.92 7.96
N GLY A 16 15.09 6.74 8.34
CA GLY A 16 13.69 6.32 8.27
C GLY A 16 12.89 6.75 9.48
N LYS A 17 11.59 6.51 9.41
CA LYS A 17 10.62 6.90 10.44
C LYS A 17 10.02 5.66 11.09
N LEU A 18 9.91 5.66 12.41
CA LEU A 18 9.26 4.56 13.13
C LEU A 18 7.80 4.44 12.69
N GLY A 19 7.40 3.24 12.28
CA GLY A 19 6.05 2.95 11.81
C GLY A 19 5.80 3.32 10.34
N GLN A 20 6.85 3.67 9.59
CA GLN A 20 6.76 3.77 8.13
C GLN A 20 6.35 2.43 7.51
N ILE A 21 5.72 2.50 6.34
CA ILE A 21 5.38 1.31 5.57
C ILE A 21 6.44 1.13 4.50
N ILE A 22 7.01 -0.07 4.46
CA ILE A 22 7.97 -0.47 3.42
C ILE A 22 7.40 -1.57 2.54
N GLU A 23 7.72 -1.53 1.27
CA GLU A 23 7.59 -2.66 0.36
C GLU A 23 8.91 -3.45 0.36
N LEU A 24 8.83 -4.73 0.73
CA LEU A 24 9.90 -5.70 0.57
C LEU A 24 9.72 -6.42 -0.75
N GLN A 25 10.58 -6.14 -1.71
CA GLN A 25 10.56 -6.83 -3.00
C GLN A 25 11.42 -8.10 -2.93
N ASN A 26 10.80 -9.26 -3.15
CA ASN A 26 11.47 -10.55 -2.96
C ASN A 26 12.51 -10.85 -4.05
N GLU A 27 12.30 -10.33 -5.27
CA GLU A 27 13.21 -10.59 -6.39
C GLU A 27 14.41 -9.64 -6.43
N SER A 28 14.21 -8.37 -6.06
CA SER A 28 15.25 -7.33 -6.09
C SER A 28 15.97 -7.16 -4.75
N TRP A 29 15.45 -7.74 -3.66
CA TRP A 29 15.93 -7.52 -2.28
C TRP A 29 15.93 -6.04 -1.87
N GLU A 30 15.10 -5.23 -2.53
CA GLU A 30 14.97 -3.81 -2.25
C GLU A 30 13.94 -3.55 -1.15
N ARG A 31 14.19 -2.46 -0.41
CA ARG A 31 13.27 -1.91 0.58
C ARG A 31 12.87 -0.52 0.13
N ASN A 32 11.61 -0.35 -0.25
CA ASN A 32 11.09 0.93 -0.69
C ASN A 32 10.13 1.48 0.36
N ILE A 33 10.36 2.71 0.83
CA ILE A 33 9.40 3.38 1.71
C ILE A 33 8.22 3.83 0.84
N VAL A 34 7.03 3.34 1.15
CA VAL A 34 5.80 3.63 0.37
C VAL A 34 4.82 4.55 1.11
N ALA A 35 4.95 4.68 2.43
CA ALA A 35 4.21 5.65 3.24
C ALA A 35 4.93 5.91 4.58
N ASP A 36 4.73 7.08 5.19
CA ASP A 36 5.26 7.39 6.51
C ASP A 36 4.49 6.71 7.65
N SER A 37 3.28 6.23 7.37
CA SER A 37 2.41 5.58 8.36
C SER A 37 1.36 4.70 7.70
N LEU A 38 0.75 3.81 8.50
CA LEU A 38 -0.40 3.02 8.05
C LEU A 38 -1.61 3.91 7.70
N GLU A 39 -1.83 4.99 8.45
CA GLU A 39 -2.91 5.95 8.17
C GLU A 39 -2.75 6.57 6.79
N GLU A 40 -1.56 7.04 6.47
CA GLU A 40 -1.25 7.62 5.17
C GLU A 40 -1.44 6.60 4.04
N LEU A 41 -0.96 5.36 4.20
CA LEU A 41 -1.15 4.29 3.21
C LEU A 41 -2.64 4.07 2.91
N ILE A 42 -3.46 3.91 3.94
CA ILE A 42 -4.90 3.69 3.79
C ILE A 42 -5.58 4.91 3.14
N GLN A 43 -5.21 6.13 3.56
CA GLN A 43 -5.79 7.34 3.01
C GLN A 43 -5.42 7.54 1.53
N ASN A 44 -4.19 7.20 1.15
CA ASN A 44 -3.72 7.21 -0.24
C ASN A 44 -4.53 6.22 -1.09
N GLU A 45 -4.76 5.00 -0.59
CA GLU A 45 -5.55 4.01 -1.33
C GLU A 45 -7.01 4.43 -1.47
N ILE A 46 -7.62 4.99 -0.43
CA ILE A 46 -8.98 5.57 -0.52
C ILE A 46 -9.05 6.65 -1.60
N ASN A 47 -8.03 7.52 -1.67
CA ASN A 47 -7.98 8.59 -2.67
C ASN A 47 -7.79 8.03 -4.08
N ASN A 48 -6.95 7.02 -4.25
CA ASN A 48 -6.75 6.31 -5.51
C ASN A 48 -8.08 5.73 -6.02
N LEU A 49 -8.81 5.02 -5.16
CA LEU A 49 -10.12 4.43 -5.49
C LEU A 49 -11.18 5.47 -5.87
N LYS A 50 -11.19 6.63 -5.21
CA LYS A 50 -12.09 7.74 -5.56
C LYS A 50 -11.73 8.41 -6.89
N SER A 51 -10.45 8.39 -7.25
CA SER A 51 -9.93 9.03 -8.47
C SER A 51 -9.98 8.12 -9.71
N ALA A 52 -9.94 6.80 -9.51
CA ALA A 52 -10.08 5.83 -10.58
C ALA A 52 -11.54 5.74 -11.02
N THR A 53 -11.78 5.81 -12.33
CA THR A 53 -13.12 5.54 -12.89
C THR A 53 -13.60 4.17 -12.37
N PRO A 54 -14.82 4.02 -11.82
CA PRO A 54 -15.24 2.84 -11.05
C PRO A 54 -15.31 1.50 -11.80
N GLN A 55 -14.92 1.44 -13.08
CA GLN A 55 -15.14 0.29 -13.97
C GLN A 55 -14.61 -1.03 -13.39
N HIS A 56 -13.54 -1.00 -12.58
CA HIS A 56 -13.01 -2.21 -11.96
C HIS A 56 -13.88 -2.72 -10.78
N PHE A 57 -14.68 -1.87 -10.14
CA PHE A 57 -15.51 -2.19 -8.98
C PHE A 57 -17.01 -2.20 -9.28
N ASP A 58 -17.41 -1.93 -10.52
CA ASP A 58 -18.81 -1.97 -10.96
C ASP A 58 -19.48 -3.32 -10.61
N PHE A 59 -18.72 -4.42 -10.59
CA PHE A 59 -19.23 -5.74 -10.19
C PHE A 59 -19.62 -5.83 -8.71
N ILE A 60 -19.02 -5.03 -7.83
CA ILE A 60 -19.35 -4.97 -6.40
C ILE A 60 -20.55 -4.05 -6.17
N ILE A 61 -20.59 -2.94 -6.89
CA ILE A 61 -21.60 -1.89 -6.68
C ILE A 61 -22.93 -2.22 -7.37
N ASN A 62 -22.93 -2.97 -8.49
CA ASN A 62 -24.13 -3.24 -9.29
C ASN A 62 -24.79 -4.62 -9.04
N GLN A 63 -24.70 -5.20 -7.83
CA GLN A 63 -25.30 -6.50 -7.50
C GLN A 63 -26.85 -6.51 -7.38
N HIS A 64 -27.54 -5.45 -7.78
CA HIS A 64 -29.01 -5.36 -7.71
C HIS A 64 -29.60 -4.73 -8.99
N THR A 65 -29.68 -5.52 -10.06
CA THR A 65 -30.70 -5.38 -11.12
C THR A 65 -31.11 -6.74 -11.61
#